data_AF-A0A524M5D5-F1
#
_entry.id   AF-A0A524M5D5-F1
#
_cell.length_a   1.000
_cell.length_b   1.000
_cell.length_c   1.000
_cell.angle_alpha   90.00
_cell.angle_beta   90.00
_cell.angle_gamma   90.00
#
_symmetry.space_group_name_H-M   'P 1'
#
loop_
_entity.id
_entity.type
_entity.pdbx_description
1 polymer ?
#
loop_
_entity_poly.entity_id
_entity_poly.type
_entity_poly.pdbx_seq_one_letter_code
_entity_poly.pdbx_strand_id
1 'polypeptide(L)' 'MALLRRGYDRALAILTEHRAALDALAKTLLEEEQVTGEVVKTLINGNSDASGKDAKKEEPNE' A
#
# COMPACT_ATOMS: atom_id res chain seq x y z
N MET A 1 25.64 -10.65 -15.08
CA MET A 1 24.95 -10.80 -13.77
C MET A 1 24.86 -9.51 -12.94
N ALA A 2 25.77 -8.54 -13.09
CA ALA A 2 25.76 -7.32 -12.27
C ALA A 2 24.49 -6.45 -12.39
N LEU A 3 23.89 -6.36 -13.60
CA LEU A 3 22.68 -5.56 -13.81
C LEU A 3 21.47 -6.11 -13.06
N LEU A 4 21.24 -7.42 -13.13
CA LEU A 4 20.17 -8.10 -12.40
C LEU A 4 20.36 -7.95 -10.89
N ARG A 5 21.60 -8.12 -10.40
CA ARG A 5 21.89 -7.97 -8.98
C ARG A 5 21.59 -6.56 -8.48
N ARG A 6 22.02 -5.53 -9.21
CA ARG A 6 21.70 -4.12 -8.89
C ARG A 6 20.20 -3.84 -8.91
N GLY A 7 19.47 -4.44 -9.86
CA GLY A 7 18.02 -4.33 -9.91
C GLY A 7 17.35 -4.95 -8.68
N TYR A 8 17.78 -6.15 -8.30
CA TYR A 8 17.32 -6.82 -7.09
C TYR A 8 17.62 -6.01 -5.82
N ASP A 9 18.86 -5.58 -5.63
CA ASP A 9 19.27 -4.83 -4.44
C ASP A 9 18.48 -3.51 -4.32
N ARG A 10 18.23 -2.82 -5.45
CA ARG A 10 17.39 -1.61 -5.49
C ARG A 10 15.94 -1.92 -5.12
N ALA A 11 15.35 -2.96 -5.70
CA ALA A 11 13.98 -3.34 -5.40
C ALA A 11 13.82 -3.71 -3.92
N LEU A 12 14.75 -4.49 -3.38
CA LEU A 12 14.77 -4.85 -1.96
C LEU A 12 14.89 -3.63 -1.05
N ALA A 13 15.75 -2.66 -1.40
CA ALA A 13 15.88 -1.42 -0.65
C ALA A 13 14.55 -0.65 -0.60
N ILE A 14 13.89 -0.46 -1.75
CA ILE A 14 12.60 0.23 -1.84
C ILE A 14 11.52 -0.50 -1.01
N LEU A 15 11.43 -1.83 -1.13
CA LEU A 15 10.47 -2.63 -0.36
C LEU A 15 10.74 -2.56 1.15
N THR A 16 12.01 -2.45 1.54
CA THR A 16 12.40 -2.34 2.95
C THR A 16 12.09 -0.94 3.50
N GLU A 17 12.35 0.11 2.74
CA GLU A 17 12.06 1.51 3.11
C GLU A 17 10.56 1.73 3.34
N HIS A 18 9.71 1.14 2.50
CA HIS A 18 8.26 1.28 2.59
C HIS A 18 7.56 0.14 3.37
N ARG A 19 8.30 -0.61 4.21
CA ARG A 19 7.78 -1.83 4.84
C ARG A 19 6.48 -1.62 5.60
N ALA A 20 6.38 -0.56 6.40
CA ALA A 20 5.18 -0.27 7.19
C ALA A 20 3.93 -0.03 6.33
N ALA A 21 4.07 0.73 5.23
CA ALA A 21 2.98 1.00 4.30
C ALA A 21 2.55 -0.28 3.55
N LEU A 22 3.52 -1.12 3.18
CA LEU A 22 3.26 -2.41 2.52
C LEU A 22 2.59 -3.42 3.48
N ASP A 23 2.96 -3.41 4.76
CA ASP A 23 2.29 -4.24 5.78
C ASP A 23 0.84 -3.78 6.01
N ALA A 24 0.56 -2.47 5.95
CA ALA A 24 -0.81 -1.94 5.99
C ALA A 24 -1.62 -2.36 4.77
N LEU A 25 -1.03 -2.23 3.57
CA LEU A 25 -1.64 -2.69 2.32
C LEU A 25 -1.94 -4.20 2.34
N ALA A 26 -1.02 -5.01 2.88
CA ALA A 26 -1.23 -6.44 3.01
C ALA A 26 -2.42 -6.78 3.92
N LYS A 27 -2.61 -6.04 5.02
CA LYS A 27 -3.78 -6.21 5.89
C LYS A 27 -5.08 -5.87 5.17
N THR A 28 -5.12 -4.74 4.45
CA THR A 28 -6.31 -4.37 3.67
C THR A 28 -6.65 -5.43 2.63
N LEU A 29 -5.65 -5.96 1.92
CA LEU A 29 -5.87 -7.04 0.95
C LEU A 29 -6.34 -8.37 1.57
N LEU A 30 -5.96 -8.66 2.82
CA LEU A 30 -6.48 -9.82 3.53
C LEU A 30 -7.97 -9.67 3.90
N GLU A 31 -8.43 -8.44 4.12
CA GLU A 31 -9.81 -8.14 4.52
C GLU A 31 -10.75 -7.94 3.31
N GLU A 32 -10.27 -7.23 2.27
CA GLU A 32 -11.09 -6.76 1.15
C GLU A 32 -10.88 -7.57 -0.15
N GLU A 33 -9.90 -8.50 -0.18
CA GLU A 33 -9.43 -9.31 -1.32
C GLU A 33 -8.83 -8.51 -2.50
N GLN A 34 -9.30 -7.29 -2.74
CA GLN A 34 -8.85 -6.38 -3.79
C GLN A 34 -8.85 -4.93 -3.29
N VAL A 35 -7.97 -4.12 -3.85
CA VAL A 35 -7.94 -2.66 -3.60
C VAL A 35 -7.74 -1.91 -4.90
N THR A 36 -8.21 -0.66 -4.96
CA THR A 36 -8.00 0.20 -6.12
C THR A 36 -6.62 0.86 -6.09
N GLY A 37 -6.16 1.35 -7.24
CA GLY A 37 -4.87 2.04 -7.35
C GLY A 37 -4.79 3.33 -6.52
N GLU A 38 -5.93 3.99 -6.31
CA GLU A 38 -6.07 5.19 -5.49
C GLU A 38 -5.81 4.85 -4.01
N VAL A 39 -6.38 3.76 -3.51
CA VAL A 39 -6.16 3.29 -2.13
C VAL A 39 -4.69 2.94 -1.91
N VAL A 40 -4.07 2.23 -2.87
CA VAL A 40 -2.64 1.91 -2.83
C VAL A 40 -1.78 3.17 -2.75
N LYS A 41 -2.05 4.18 -3.59
CA LYS A 41 -1.33 5.46 -3.56
C LYS A 41 -1.47 6.15 -2.21
N THR A 42 -2.68 6.17 -1.64
CA THR A 42 -2.93 6.79 -0.34
C THR A 42 -2.20 6.05 0.78
N LEU A 43 -2.13 4.72 0.76
CA LEU A 43 -1.40 3.95 1.78
C LEU A 43 0.12 4.14 1.68
N ILE A 44 0.66 4.20 0.46
CA ILE A 44 2.10 4.37 0.22
C ILE A 44 2.54 5.81 0.53
N ASN A 45 1.73 6.81 0.16
CA ASN A 45 2.06 8.23 0.36
C ASN A 45 1.62 8.77 1.74
N GLY A 46 0.54 8.23 2.30
CA GLY A 46 -0.13 8.68 3.53
C GLY A 46 0.63 8.39 4.82
N ASN A 47 1.78 7.70 4.75
CA ASN A 47 2.73 7.69 5.86
C ASN A 47 3.49 9.03 6.01
N SER A 48 3.23 10.00 5.13
CA SER A 48 3.66 11.41 5.26
C SER A 48 2.58 12.33 5.84
N ASP A 49 1.30 11.91 5.84
CA ASP A 49 0.17 12.77 6.24
C ASP A 49 -0.90 11.93 6.97
N ALA A 50 -0.66 11.70 8.27
CA ALA A 50 -1.70 11.21 9.16
C ALA A 50 -2.78 12.30 9.37
N SER A 51 -3.74 12.41 8.45
CA SER A 51 -5.02 13.09 8.66
C SER A 51 -5.93 12.94 7.42
N GLY A 52 -6.84 11.97 7.45
CA GLY A 52 -7.89 11.88 6.42
C GLY A 52 -8.84 10.74 6.69
N LYS A 53 -9.73 10.92 7.67
CA LYS A 53 -11.00 10.17 7.72
C LYS A 53 -11.71 10.37 6.39
N ASP A 54 -12.17 9.29 5.78
CA ASP A 54 -13.53 9.13 5.21
C ASP A 54 -13.52 7.99 4.18
N ALA A 55 -14.03 6.83 4.59
CA ALA A 55 -14.67 5.90 3.67
C ALA A 55 -16.04 5.57 4.27
N LYS A 56 -17.06 6.20 3.68
CA LYS A 56 -18.48 6.04 3.98
C LYS A 56 -18.87 4.56 3.92
N LYS A 57 -19.59 4.11 4.96
CA LYS A 57 -20.50 2.96 4.90
C LYS A 57 -21.61 3.31 3.92
N GLU A 58 -21.67 2.63 2.79
CA GLU A 58 -22.90 2.51 2.00
C GLU A 58 -23.42 1.08 2.21
N GLU A 59 -24.40 0.94 3.11
CA GLU A 59 -25.26 -0.23 3.22
C GLU A 59 -26.62 0.09 2.56
N PRO A 60 -27.31 -0.96 2.05
CA PRO A 60 -28.11 -0.93 0.84
C PRO A 60 -29.52 -0.40 1.09
N ASN A 61 -30.11 0.28 0.10
CA ASN A 61 -31.51 0.68 0.18
C ASN A 61 -32.40 -0.45 -0.38
N GLU A 62 -33.35 -0.86 0.46
CA GLU A 62 -34.43 -1.83 0.26
C GLU A 62 -35.40 -1.44 -0.87
#